data_AF-A0A966V6D0-F1
#
_entry.id   AF-A0A966V6D0-F1
#
_cell.length_a   1.000
_cell.length_b   1.000
_cell.length_c   1.000
_cell.angle_alpha   90.00
_cell.angle_beta   90.00
_cell.angle_gamma   90.00
#
_symmetry.space_group_name_H-M   'P 1'
#
loop_
_entity.id
_entity.type
_entity.pdbx_description
1 polymer ?
#
loop_
_entity_poly.entity_id
_entity_poly.type
_entity_poly.pdbx_seq_one_letter_code
_entity_poly.pdbx_strand_id
1 'polypeptide(L)' 'GTAAEFMRQPDIDGLLVGGASLDPTEFARIVQYRRHAY' A
#
# COMPACT_ATOMS: atom_id res chain seq x y z
N GLY A 1 6.85 8.36 -3.02
CA GLY A 1 6.50 6.97 -3.32
C GLY A 1 5.75 6.38 -2.16
N THR A 2 4.50 6.78 -1.98
CA THR A 2 3.58 6.09 -1.07
C THR A 2 3.09 4.79 -1.72
N ALA A 3 2.61 3.82 -0.94
CA ALA A 3 1.99 2.62 -1.48
C ALA A 3 0.88 2.94 -2.50
N ALA A 4 0.06 3.95 -2.19
CA ALA A 4 -1.01 4.40 -3.08
C ALA A 4 -0.51 4.99 -4.41
N GLU A 5 0.66 5.66 -4.43
CA GLU A 5 1.28 6.15 -5.68
C GLU A 5 1.72 5.02 -6.59
N PHE A 6 2.39 4.00 -6.03
CA PHE A 6 2.86 2.86 -6.81
C PHE A 6 1.70 2.00 -7.33
N MET A 7 0.69 1.74 -6.49
CA MET A 7 -0.49 0.97 -6.88
C MET A 7 -1.43 1.69 -7.86
N ARG A 8 -1.11 2.92 -8.30
CA ARG A 8 -1.77 3.62 -9.41
C ARG A 8 -1.09 3.41 -10.76
N GLN A 9 0.11 2.85 -10.80
CA GLN A 9 0.78 2.57 -12.06
C GLN A 9 0.15 1.36 -12.74
N PRO A 10 -0.03 1.39 -14.08
CA PRO A 10 -0.72 0.34 -14.81
C PRO A 10 -0.02 -1.03 -14.73
N ASP A 11 1.30 -1.04 -14.54
CA ASP A 11 2.12 -2.26 -14.55
C ASP A 11 2.58 -2.69 -13.14
N ILE A 12 1.93 -2.19 -12.08
CA ILE A 12 2.24 -2.53 -10.69
C ILE A 12 1.05 -3.22 -10.04
N ASP A 13 1.18 -4.53 -9.80
CA ASP A 13 0.14 -5.38 -9.21
C ASP A 13 0.26 -5.54 -7.69
N GLY A 14 1.36 -5.09 -7.07
CA GLY A 14 1.60 -5.29 -5.64
C GLY A 14 2.89 -4.66 -5.14
N LEU A 15 3.14 -4.82 -3.84
CA LEU A 15 4.30 -4.28 -3.13
C LEU A 15 4.93 -5.34 -2.23
N LEU A 16 6.26 -5.41 -2.23
CA LEU A 16 7.02 -6.11 -1.20
C LEU A 16 7.25 -5.16 -0.03
N VAL A 17 6.63 -5.43 1.12
CA VAL A 17 6.63 -4.52 2.28
C VAL A 17 7.59 -5.01 3.35
N GLY A 18 8.57 -4.16 3.72
CA GLY A 18 9.54 -4.43 4.77
C GLY A 18 9.02 -4.09 6.18
N GLY A 19 9.69 -3.20 6.91
CA GLY A 19 9.37 -2.88 8.31
C GLY A 19 7.92 -2.47 8.58
N ALA A 20 7.24 -1.81 7.63
CA ALA A 20 5.83 -1.46 7.73
C ALA A 20 4.87 -2.67 7.77
N SER A 21 5.35 -3.88 7.50
CA SER A 21 4.57 -5.13 7.68
C SER A 21 4.52 -5.60 9.14
N LEU A 22 5.35 -5.03 10.03
CA LEU A 22 5.46 -5.45 11.43
C LEU A 22 4.39 -4.80 12.33
N ASP A 23 3.77 -3.70 11.90
CA ASP A 23 2.63 -3.08 12.56
C ASP A 23 1.33 -3.43 11.80
N PRO A 24 0.36 -4.13 12.42
CA PRO A 24 -0.87 -4.53 11.76
C PRO A 24 -1.71 -3.34 11.26
N THR A 25 -1.70 -2.22 11.97
CA THR A 25 -2.46 -1.02 11.59
C THR A 25 -1.82 -0.34 10.39
N GLU A 26 -0.50 -0.23 10.37
CA GLU A 26 0.25 0.31 9.24
C GLU A 26 0.10 -0.57 8.00
N PHE A 27 0.28 -1.88 8.14
CA PHE A 27 0.14 -2.82 7.03
C PHE A 27 -1.29 -2.84 6.47
N ALA A 28 -2.30 -2.77 7.34
CA ALA A 28 -3.70 -2.69 6.91
C ALA A 28 -3.98 -1.45 6.05
N ARG A 29 -3.36 -0.29 6.35
CA ARG A 29 -3.49 0.92 5.51
C ARG A 29 -2.90 0.72 4.12
N ILE A 30 -1.78 0.00 4.00
CA ILE A 30 -1.16 -0.34 2.71
C ILE A 30 -2.09 -1.25 1.89
N VAL A 31 -2.66 -2.28 2.50
CA VAL A 31 -3.63 -3.18 1.84
C VAL A 31 -4.90 -2.41 1.43
N GLN A 32 -5.33 -1.48 2.27
CA GLN A 32 -6.52 -0.66 2.05
C GLN A 32 -6.25 0.60 1.22
N TYR A 33 -5.21 0.62 0.37
CA TYR A 33 -4.83 1.78 -0.44
C TYR A 33 -5.97 2.39 -1.27
N ARG A 34 -7.01 1.60 -1.61
CA ARG A 34 -8.22 2.05 -2.34
C ARG A 34 -9.29 2.69 -1.44
N ARG A 35 -9.28 2.44 -0.13
CA ARG A 35 -10.31 2.93 0.82
C ARG A 35 -10.11 4.38 1.23
N HIS A 36 -8.91 4.92 1.04
CA HIS A 36 -8.55 6.31 1.36
C HIS A 36 -8.52 7.22 0.12
N ALA A 37 -9.02 6.75 -1.02
CA ALA A 37 -9.01 7.47 -2.30
C ALA A 37 -10.25 8.35 -2.53
N TYR A 38 -10.97 8.71 -1.47
CA TYR A 38 -12.08 9.68 -1.49
C TYR A 38 -11.70 10.93 -0.71
#